data_AF-A0AA37ME30-F1
#
_entry.id   AF-A0AA37ME30-F1
#
_cell.length_a   1.000
_cell.length_b   1.000
_cell.length_c   1.000
_cell.angle_alpha   90.00
_cell.angle_beta   90.00
_cell.angle_gamma   90.00
#
_symmetry.space_group_name_H-M   'P 1'
#
loop_
_entity.id
_entity.type
_entity.pdbx_description
1 polymer ?
#
loop_
_entity_poly.entity_id
_entity_poly.type
_entity_poly.pdbx_seq_one_letter_code
_entity_poly.pdbx_strand_id
1 'polypeptide(L)'
;MTSGLWGKFGGKIGGAGIGMAIGGPLGALAGSVAGHYLFDREGAPFGRTPREVVFTTGLVALAAKMAKSDGVVVSSEIEAFGRVVQVEESERPGIERLFNLAKTTTAGFEAYATQLASTFREEPALLEDVLDGLFHIATADGAIHEGEERYLHAVAAIFGLDEADFRRIAARHVRLADDPYLVLGLERDADDAAVKAQHRRLVAENHPDRAIARGLPPEAIAIATKRLAAINAAHDRIAAERGLR
;
A
#
# COMPACT_ATOMS: atom_id res chain seq x y z
N MET A 1 33.02 6.22 45.30
CA MET A 1 33.26 6.86 43.98
C MET A 1 33.54 5.72 43.02
N THR A 2 32.59 5.22 42.24
CA THR A 2 32.12 5.83 40.98
C THR A 2 30.66 5.42 40.69
N SER A 3 29.73 6.33 40.90
CA SER A 3 28.37 6.23 40.36
C SER A 3 28.44 6.45 38.85
N GLY A 4 28.29 5.38 38.06
CA GLY A 4 28.23 5.47 36.60
C GLY A 4 27.05 6.34 36.17
N LEU A 5 27.36 7.46 35.52
CA LEU A 5 26.42 8.40 34.89
C LEU A 5 25.53 7.79 33.80
N TRP A 6 25.70 6.50 33.49
CA TRP A 6 24.96 5.77 32.45
C TRP A 6 23.58 5.25 32.89
N GLY A 7 23.27 5.21 34.19
CA GLY A 7 21.97 4.73 34.69
C GLY A 7 20.82 5.74 34.64
N LYS A 8 21.10 7.03 34.37
CA LYS A 8 20.09 8.10 34.46
C LYS A 8 19.61 8.68 33.12
N PHE A 9 20.20 8.27 31.99
CA PHE A 9 19.82 8.75 30.66
C PHE A 9 19.12 7.72 29.76
N GLY A 10 19.06 6.44 30.15
CA GLY A 10 18.48 5.37 29.33
C GLY A 10 16.94 5.30 29.25
N GLY A 11 16.21 6.20 29.91
CA GLY A 11 14.77 6.01 30.20
C GLY A 11 13.77 6.97 29.56
N LYS A 12 14.15 7.79 28.56
CA LYS A 12 13.23 8.81 27.99
C LYS A 12 13.13 8.84 26.46
N ILE A 13 13.83 7.95 25.74
CA ILE A 13 13.59 7.80 24.30
C ILE A 13 12.44 6.79 24.17
N GLY A 14 11.20 7.31 24.11
CA GLY A 14 10.03 6.48 23.82
C GLY A 14 10.20 5.72 22.49
N GLY A 15 9.44 4.65 22.27
CA GLY A 15 9.61 3.78 21.10
C GLY A 15 9.64 4.51 19.75
N ALA A 16 8.97 5.67 19.64
CA ALA A 16 9.05 6.56 18.47
C ALA A 16 10.48 7.05 18.17
N GLY A 17 11.27 7.41 19.18
CA GLY A 17 12.64 7.90 18.98
C GLY A 17 13.60 6.80 18.55
N ILE A 18 13.45 5.60 19.12
CA ILE A 18 14.21 4.40 18.69
C ILE A 18 13.83 4.04 17.25
N GLY A 19 12.53 4.02 16.97
CA GLY A 19 12.00 3.77 15.64
C GLY A 19 12.49 4.78 14.60
N MET A 20 12.56 6.07 14.95
CA MET A 20 13.08 7.11 14.07
C MET A 20 14.55 6.89 13.71
N ALA A 21 15.38 6.49 14.69
CA ALA A 21 16.80 6.26 14.49
C ALA A 21 17.09 5.07 13.57
N ILE A 22 16.27 4.01 13.66
CA ILE A 22 16.46 2.77 12.89
C ILE A 22 15.79 2.86 11.51
N GLY A 23 14.61 3.46 11.45
CA GLY A 23 13.72 3.35 10.29
C GLY A 23 13.04 4.65 9.90
N GLY A 24 13.58 5.82 10.24
CA GLY A 24 13.05 7.11 9.78
C GLY A 24 11.59 7.38 10.20
N PRO A 25 10.82 8.17 9.42
CA PRO A 25 9.42 8.48 9.72
C PRO A 25 8.51 7.26 9.92
N LEU A 26 8.67 6.20 9.11
CA LEU A 26 7.88 4.97 9.26
C LEU A 26 8.31 4.19 10.50
N GLY A 27 9.61 4.12 10.78
CA GLY A 27 10.10 3.52 12.01
C GLY A 27 9.61 4.27 13.25
N ALA A 28 9.57 5.59 13.22
CA ALA A 28 9.02 6.42 14.29
C ALA A 28 7.55 6.10 14.55
N LEU A 29 6.74 5.99 13.49
CA LEU A 29 5.33 5.59 13.54
C LEU A 29 5.14 4.18 14.12
N ALA A 30 5.87 3.21 13.60
CA ALA A 30 5.83 1.83 14.08
C ALA A 30 6.24 1.74 15.56
N GLY A 31 7.31 2.43 15.94
CA GLY A 31 7.83 2.45 17.31
C GLY A 31 6.92 3.13 18.33
N SER A 32 6.05 4.06 17.90
CA SER A 32 5.05 4.69 18.78
C SER A 32 3.84 3.83 19.09
N VAL A 33 3.49 2.87 18.23
CA VAL A 33 2.43 1.90 18.53
C VAL A 33 3.04 0.81 19.39
N ALA A 34 3.22 1.15 20.67
CA ALA A 34 3.75 0.36 21.77
C ALA A 34 4.25 -1.03 21.37
N GLY A 35 5.56 -1.20 21.21
CA GLY A 35 6.26 -2.49 21.26
C GLY A 35 5.85 -3.51 20.22
N HIS A 36 4.62 -4.00 20.25
CA HIS A 36 4.08 -5.21 19.66
C HIS A 36 4.30 -5.44 18.16
N TYR A 37 4.45 -4.40 17.32
CA TYR A 37 4.89 -4.57 15.92
C TYR A 37 6.39 -4.82 15.75
N LEU A 38 7.19 -4.45 16.77
CA LEU A 38 8.62 -4.68 16.90
C LEU A 38 8.96 -5.73 17.99
N PHE A 39 8.03 -5.99 18.92
CA PHE A 39 8.21 -6.61 20.23
C PHE A 39 6.87 -7.12 20.83
N ASP A 40 6.25 -8.17 20.27
CA ASP A 40 5.46 -9.15 21.03
C ASP A 40 5.67 -10.48 20.31
N ARG A 41 6.00 -11.60 20.94
CA ARG A 41 5.74 -12.13 22.29
C ARG A 41 6.88 -13.15 22.55
N GLU A 42 7.39 -13.25 23.78
CA GLU A 42 8.43 -14.23 24.18
C GLU A 42 9.79 -14.16 23.44
N GLY A 43 10.60 -13.12 23.64
CA GLY A 43 12.07 -13.19 23.46
C GLY A 43 12.60 -13.58 22.06
N ALA A 44 11.76 -13.72 21.04
CA ALA A 44 12.14 -14.04 19.67
C ALA A 44 12.25 -12.75 18.85
N PRO A 45 13.31 -12.53 18.05
CA PRO A 45 13.54 -11.23 17.42
C PRO A 45 12.53 -10.82 16.33
N PHE A 46 11.67 -11.68 15.77
CA PHE A 46 10.76 -11.29 14.66
C PHE A 46 9.52 -12.20 14.54
N GLY A 47 8.32 -11.61 14.55
CA GLY A 47 7.08 -12.21 14.03
C GLY A 47 6.69 -11.68 12.64
N ARG A 48 7.15 -10.46 12.32
CA ARG A 48 7.13 -9.84 10.98
C ARG A 48 8.53 -9.35 10.65
N THR A 49 8.94 -9.43 9.38
CA THR A 49 10.25 -8.91 8.97
C THR A 49 10.27 -7.37 9.03
N PRO A 50 11.44 -6.71 9.24
CA PRO A 50 11.52 -5.24 9.20
C PRO A 50 10.91 -4.63 7.93
N ARG A 51 11.01 -5.37 6.83
CA ARG A 51 10.48 -5.02 5.52
C ARG A 51 8.94 -5.03 5.48
N GLU A 52 8.32 -6.05 6.03
CA GLU A 52 6.86 -6.13 6.19
C GLU A 52 6.35 -4.98 7.07
N VAL A 53 7.03 -4.68 8.17
CA VAL A 53 6.68 -3.56 9.05
C VAL A 53 6.72 -2.24 8.29
N VAL A 54 7.76 -1.98 7.49
CA VAL A 54 7.88 -0.77 6.67
C VAL A 54 6.76 -0.68 5.63
N PHE A 55 6.44 -1.79 4.94
CA PHE A 55 5.35 -1.83 3.97
C PHE A 55 4.00 -1.53 4.62
N THR A 56 3.60 -2.29 5.64
CA THR A 56 2.31 -2.15 6.30
C THR A 56 2.19 -0.77 6.94
N THR A 57 3.24 -0.30 7.62
CA THR A 57 3.25 1.05 8.22
C THR A 57 3.15 2.14 7.16
N GLY A 58 3.84 1.98 6.04
CA GLY A 58 3.80 2.93 4.93
C GLY A 58 2.43 3.00 4.27
N LEU A 59 1.83 1.86 3.96
CA LEU A 59 0.48 1.80 3.38
C LEU A 59 -0.56 2.40 4.35
N VAL A 60 -0.52 2.04 5.64
CA VAL A 60 -1.41 2.61 6.67
C VAL A 60 -1.20 4.12 6.79
N ALA A 61 0.05 4.58 6.82
CA ALA A 61 0.36 6.00 6.95
C ALA A 61 -0.11 6.81 5.74
N LEU A 62 0.11 6.32 4.52
CA LEU A 62 -0.37 6.97 3.30
C LEU A 62 -1.90 6.96 3.22
N ALA A 63 -2.57 5.88 3.57
CA ALA A 63 -4.03 5.83 3.61
C ALA A 63 -4.59 6.83 4.64
N ALA A 64 -3.99 6.89 5.84
CA ALA A 64 -4.40 7.82 6.88
C ALA A 64 -4.18 9.29 6.51
N LYS A 65 -3.15 9.61 5.73
CA LYS A 65 -2.90 10.98 5.24
C LYS A 65 -3.84 11.37 4.10
N MET A 66 -4.15 10.45 3.20
CA MET A 66 -5.16 10.63 2.15
C MET A 66 -6.52 10.94 2.77
N ALA A 67 -6.97 10.12 3.72
CA ALA A 67 -8.18 10.33 4.51
C ALA A 67 -8.29 11.73 5.18
N LYS A 68 -7.15 12.37 5.46
CA LYS A 68 -7.13 13.70 6.07
C LYS A 68 -7.28 14.83 5.04
N SER A 69 -6.99 14.60 3.76
CA SER A 69 -7.02 15.65 2.73
C SER A 69 -8.42 16.22 2.50
N ASP A 70 -9.46 15.42 2.76
CA ASP A 70 -10.85 15.75 2.39
C ASP A 70 -11.70 16.21 3.57
N GLY A 71 -11.15 16.23 4.80
CA GLY A 71 -11.75 16.88 5.96
C GLY A 71 -12.98 16.18 6.57
N VAL A 72 -13.49 15.10 5.98
CA VAL A 72 -14.60 14.31 6.52
C VAL A 72 -14.13 12.87 6.76
N VAL A 73 -13.71 12.60 7.99
CA VAL A 73 -13.30 11.26 8.43
C VAL A 73 -14.55 10.48 8.84
N VAL A 74 -14.78 9.33 8.21
CA VAL A 74 -15.79 8.37 8.67
C VAL A 74 -15.10 7.06 9.07
N SER A 75 -15.69 6.34 10.03
CA SER A 75 -15.24 5.00 10.46
C SER A 75 -15.12 3.97 9.32
N SER A 76 -15.61 4.30 8.11
CA SER A 76 -15.55 3.49 6.90
C SER A 76 -14.14 3.30 6.34
N GLU A 77 -13.16 4.16 6.65
CA GLU A 77 -11.81 4.11 6.06
C GLU A 77 -10.96 2.97 6.62
N ILE A 78 -11.01 2.74 7.94
CA ILE A 78 -10.32 1.61 8.58
C ILE A 78 -10.97 0.30 8.13
N GLU A 79 -12.29 0.28 7.96
CA GLU A 79 -12.98 -0.86 7.38
C GLU A 79 -12.60 -1.09 5.91
N ALA A 80 -12.51 -0.02 5.12
CA ALA A 80 -12.05 -0.09 3.73
C ALA A 80 -10.62 -0.63 3.63
N PHE A 81 -9.71 -0.11 4.47
CA PHE A 81 -8.36 -0.65 4.63
C PHE A 81 -8.39 -2.14 5.00
N GLY A 82 -9.16 -2.51 6.02
CA GLY A 82 -9.31 -3.91 6.45
C GLY A 82 -9.85 -4.84 5.36
N ARG A 83 -10.74 -4.35 4.49
CA ARG A 83 -11.20 -5.07 3.30
C ARG A 83 -10.11 -5.26 2.25
N VAL A 84 -9.15 -4.34 2.12
CA VAL A 84 -8.01 -4.44 1.18
C VAL A 84 -7.02 -5.49 1.62
N VAL A 85 -6.53 -5.36 2.85
CA VAL A 85 -5.33 -6.05 3.31
C VAL A 85 -5.57 -7.32 4.14
N GLN A 86 -6.83 -7.77 4.28
CA GLN A 86 -7.19 -8.99 5.03
C GLN A 86 -6.50 -9.07 6.39
N VAL A 87 -6.68 -8.04 7.22
CA VAL A 87 -6.07 -7.96 8.55
C VAL A 87 -6.69 -9.02 9.47
N GLU A 88 -5.85 -9.82 10.12
CA GLU A 88 -6.28 -10.74 11.17
C GLU A 88 -6.94 -9.97 12.32
N GLU A 89 -7.98 -10.54 12.93
CA GLU A 89 -8.75 -9.84 13.96
C GLU A 89 -7.89 -9.47 15.19
N SER A 90 -6.82 -10.24 15.45
CA SER A 90 -5.83 -9.96 16.50
C SER A 90 -4.97 -8.72 16.21
N GLU A 91 -4.80 -8.35 14.95
CA GLU A 91 -3.95 -7.24 14.50
C GLU A 91 -4.73 -5.94 14.29
N ARG A 92 -6.06 -6.04 14.12
CA ARG A 92 -6.97 -4.91 13.92
C ARG A 92 -6.76 -3.77 14.93
N PRO A 93 -6.68 -4.00 16.26
CA PRO A 93 -6.45 -2.91 17.22
C PRO A 93 -5.11 -2.19 17.02
N GLY A 94 -4.09 -2.90 16.54
CA GLY A 94 -2.77 -2.33 16.24
C GLY A 94 -2.82 -1.41 15.02
N ILE A 95 -3.47 -1.87 13.94
CA ILE A 95 -3.67 -1.10 12.72
C ILE A 95 -4.49 0.16 12.99
N GLU A 96 -5.57 0.05 13.78
CA GLU A 96 -6.39 1.19 14.19
C GLU A 96 -5.58 2.27 14.93
N ARG A 97 -4.73 1.85 15.87
CA ARG A 97 -3.82 2.77 16.57
C ARG A 97 -2.83 3.43 15.61
N LEU A 98 -2.24 2.65 14.71
CA LEU A 98 -1.27 3.16 13.75
C LEU A 98 -1.89 4.17 12.79
N PHE A 99 -3.09 3.88 12.30
CA PHE A 99 -3.84 4.75 11.41
C PHE A 99 -4.20 6.07 12.09
N ASN A 100 -4.75 6.01 13.30
CA ASN A 100 -5.07 7.21 14.09
C ASN A 100 -3.84 8.04 14.42
N LEU A 101 -2.71 7.39 14.70
CA LEU A 101 -1.47 8.10 14.96
C LEU A 101 -0.94 8.78 13.70
N ALA A 102 -0.93 8.10 12.55
CA ALA A 102 -0.53 8.65 11.27
C ALA A 102 -1.33 9.92 10.89
N LYS A 103 -2.63 9.98 11.24
CA LYS A 103 -3.45 11.21 11.04
C LYS A 103 -2.91 12.42 11.81
N THR A 104 -2.34 12.20 12.99
CA THR A 104 -1.89 13.27 13.90
C THR A 104 -0.41 13.63 13.76
N THR A 105 0.38 12.86 13.01
CA THR A 105 1.79 13.20 12.79
C THR A 105 1.93 14.52 12.03
N THR A 106 3.00 15.27 12.33
CA THR A 106 3.35 16.51 11.63
C THR A 106 4.02 16.27 10.28
N ALA A 107 4.61 15.09 10.08
CA ALA A 107 5.15 14.69 8.79
C ALA A 107 4.05 14.67 7.72
N GLY A 108 4.34 15.26 6.57
CA GLY A 108 3.53 15.14 5.37
C GLY A 108 3.55 13.71 4.82
N PHE A 109 2.66 13.42 3.88
CA PHE A 109 2.61 12.10 3.22
C PHE A 109 3.87 11.84 2.38
N GLU A 110 4.51 12.91 1.90
CA GLU A 110 5.71 12.89 1.06
C GLU A 110 6.87 12.19 1.76
N ALA A 111 7.00 12.38 3.08
CA ALA A 111 8.03 11.74 3.88
C ALA A 111 7.85 10.21 3.90
N TYR A 112 6.62 9.74 4.02
CA TYR A 112 6.27 8.31 4.00
C TYR A 112 6.41 7.72 2.60
N ALA A 113 5.91 8.42 1.58
CA ALA A 113 6.00 7.99 0.19
C ALA A 113 7.46 7.90 -0.28
N THR A 114 8.29 8.90 0.05
CA THR A 114 9.73 8.90 -0.30
C THR A 114 10.45 7.74 0.38
N GLN A 115 10.13 7.49 1.65
CA GLN A 115 10.73 6.38 2.38
C GLN A 115 10.34 5.02 1.75
N LEU A 116 9.06 4.81 1.41
CA LEU A 116 8.60 3.62 0.70
C LEU A 116 9.30 3.46 -0.66
N ALA A 117 9.31 4.51 -1.48
CA ALA A 117 9.97 4.52 -2.79
C ALA A 117 11.45 4.16 -2.69
N SER A 118 12.15 4.69 -1.69
CA SER A 118 13.56 4.38 -1.45
C SER A 118 13.79 2.94 -0.99
N THR A 119 12.90 2.41 -0.15
CA THR A 119 13.00 1.05 0.41
C THR A 119 12.72 -0.01 -0.65
N PHE A 120 11.77 0.27 -1.55
CA PHE A 120 11.26 -0.67 -2.56
C PHE A 120 11.65 -0.28 -4.00
N ARG A 121 12.74 0.48 -4.17
CA ARG A 121 13.20 0.99 -5.47
C ARG A 121 13.39 -0.09 -6.53
N GLU A 122 13.87 -1.27 -6.14
CA GLU A 122 14.14 -2.38 -7.05
C GLU A 122 12.88 -3.21 -7.37
N GLU A 123 11.74 -2.85 -6.77
CA GLU A 123 10.48 -3.58 -6.85
C GLU A 123 9.33 -2.63 -7.22
N PRO A 124 9.36 -2.04 -8.44
CA PRO A 124 8.35 -1.07 -8.87
C PRO A 124 6.93 -1.63 -8.83
N ALA A 125 6.75 -2.94 -9.08
CA ALA A 125 5.47 -3.61 -8.94
C ALA A 125 4.88 -3.47 -7.53
N LEU A 126 5.69 -3.48 -6.48
CA LEU A 126 5.23 -3.31 -5.11
C LEU A 126 4.77 -1.87 -4.83
N LEU A 127 5.43 -0.89 -5.44
CA LEU A 127 5.01 0.52 -5.35
C LEU A 127 3.69 0.74 -6.11
N GLU A 128 3.50 0.08 -7.26
CA GLU A 128 2.20 0.05 -7.93
C GLU A 128 1.12 -0.59 -7.06
N ASP A 129 1.43 -1.68 -6.34
CA ASP A 129 0.49 -2.34 -5.44
C ASP A 129 0.12 -1.44 -4.25
N VAL A 130 1.07 -0.67 -3.70
CA VAL A 130 0.75 0.34 -2.69
C VAL A 130 -0.23 1.37 -3.24
N LEU A 131 0.02 1.89 -4.45
CA LEU A 131 -0.86 2.87 -5.08
C LEU A 131 -2.24 2.28 -5.40
N ASP A 132 -2.31 1.04 -5.89
CA ASP A 132 -3.54 0.30 -6.14
C ASP A 132 -4.38 0.11 -4.87
N GLY A 133 -3.71 -0.20 -3.74
CA GLY A 133 -4.33 -0.26 -2.43
C GLY A 133 -4.91 1.09 -1.97
N LEU A 134 -4.21 2.20 -2.22
CA LEU A 134 -4.71 3.54 -1.92
C LEU A 134 -5.95 3.89 -2.76
N PHE A 135 -5.96 3.57 -4.05
CA PHE A 135 -7.14 3.74 -4.90
C PHE A 135 -8.35 2.93 -4.41
N HIS A 136 -8.13 1.70 -3.96
CA HIS A 136 -9.22 0.88 -3.41
C HIS A 136 -9.81 1.48 -2.13
N ILE A 137 -8.98 2.14 -1.31
CA ILE A 137 -9.43 2.82 -0.10
C ILE A 137 -10.21 4.10 -0.47
N ALA A 138 -9.69 4.90 -1.41
CA ALA A 138 -10.32 6.13 -1.87
C ALA A 138 -11.70 5.88 -2.52
N THR A 139 -11.86 4.76 -3.22
CA THR A 139 -13.13 4.44 -3.90
C THR A 139 -14.18 3.77 -3.02
N ALA A 140 -13.92 3.60 -1.72
CA ALA A 140 -14.77 2.84 -0.82
C ALA A 140 -16.17 3.45 -0.60
N ASP A 141 -16.32 4.76 -0.79
CA ASP A 141 -17.59 5.49 -0.73
C ASP A 141 -18.25 5.69 -2.12
N GLY A 142 -17.60 5.21 -3.18
CA GLY A 142 -18.14 5.10 -4.53
C GLY A 142 -17.69 6.18 -5.52
N ALA A 143 -16.89 7.16 -5.12
CA ALA A 143 -16.28 8.13 -6.02
C ALA A 143 -14.98 8.71 -5.44
N ILE A 144 -13.98 8.96 -6.29
CA ILE A 144 -12.75 9.65 -5.88
C ILE A 144 -13.00 11.16 -6.00
N HIS A 145 -12.65 11.92 -4.96
CA HIS A 145 -12.72 13.39 -5.01
C HIS A 145 -11.46 14.00 -5.64
N GLU A 146 -11.55 15.26 -6.11
CA GLU A 146 -10.40 15.98 -6.72
C GLU A 146 -9.20 16.11 -5.74
N GLY A 147 -9.47 16.18 -4.44
CA GLY A 147 -8.44 16.19 -3.40
C GLY A 147 -7.62 14.90 -3.38
N GLU A 148 -8.31 13.76 -3.34
CA GLU A 148 -7.74 12.42 -3.36
C GLU A 148 -7.04 12.10 -4.68
N GLU A 149 -7.61 12.50 -5.82
CA GLU A 149 -6.99 12.29 -7.14
C GLU A 149 -5.64 13.02 -7.23
N ARG A 150 -5.58 14.29 -6.80
CA ARG A 150 -4.32 15.05 -6.73
C ARG A 150 -3.33 14.41 -5.76
N TYR A 151 -3.81 13.90 -4.63
CA TYR A 151 -2.98 13.18 -3.66
C TYR A 151 -2.37 11.91 -4.27
N LEU A 152 -3.17 11.09 -4.94
CA LEU A 152 -2.74 9.86 -5.58
C LEU A 152 -1.74 10.13 -6.71
N HIS A 153 -1.96 11.18 -7.51
CA HIS A 153 -0.98 11.62 -8.52
C HIS A 153 0.35 12.02 -7.89
N ALA A 154 0.33 12.75 -6.76
CA ALA A 154 1.55 13.15 -6.06
C ALA A 154 2.32 11.94 -5.51
N VAL A 155 1.61 10.95 -4.95
CA VAL A 155 2.23 9.69 -4.51
C VAL A 155 2.83 8.92 -5.68
N ALA A 156 2.11 8.81 -6.81
CA ALA A 156 2.59 8.13 -8.01
C ALA A 156 3.89 8.76 -8.55
N ALA A 157 3.97 10.09 -8.58
CA ALA A 157 5.18 10.81 -8.97
C ALA A 157 6.37 10.51 -8.04
N ILE A 158 6.15 10.41 -6.73
CA ILE A 158 7.20 10.03 -5.76
C ILE A 158 7.65 8.59 -5.97
N PHE A 159 6.74 7.69 -6.37
CA PHE A 159 7.06 6.30 -6.70
C PHE A 159 7.77 6.15 -8.05
N GLY A 160 7.85 7.21 -8.86
CA GLY A 160 8.44 7.18 -10.19
C GLY A 160 7.53 6.54 -11.24
N LEU A 161 6.23 6.48 -10.99
CA LEU A 161 5.23 5.98 -11.94
C LEU A 161 4.85 7.10 -12.91
N ASP A 162 4.80 6.78 -14.21
CA ASP A 162 4.42 7.75 -15.23
C ASP A 162 2.90 7.90 -15.37
N GLU A 163 2.46 8.81 -16.24
CA GLU A 163 1.04 9.08 -16.48
C GLU A 163 0.30 7.89 -17.11
N ALA A 164 0.99 7.00 -17.83
CA ALA A 164 0.38 5.80 -18.39
C ALA A 164 0.16 4.76 -17.28
N ASP A 165 1.13 4.57 -16.39
CA ASP A 165 1.01 3.72 -15.21
C ASP A 165 -0.10 4.21 -14.28
N PHE A 166 -0.14 5.51 -14.00
CA PHE A 166 -1.19 6.10 -13.17
C PHE A 166 -2.57 5.85 -13.75
N ARG A 167 -2.80 6.19 -15.03
CA ARG A 167 -4.11 5.99 -15.67
C ARG A 167 -4.53 4.52 -15.71
N ARG A 168 -3.58 3.60 -15.96
CA ARG A 168 -3.83 2.16 -15.92
C ARG A 168 -4.23 1.66 -14.52
N ILE A 169 -3.63 2.22 -13.47
CA ILE A 169 -3.99 1.91 -12.08
C ILE A 169 -5.36 2.51 -11.77
N ALA A 170 -5.57 3.80 -12.03
CA ALA A 170 -6.80 4.53 -11.76
C ALA A 170 -8.03 3.92 -12.45
N ALA A 171 -7.89 3.47 -13.70
CA ALA A 171 -8.97 2.88 -14.50
C ALA A 171 -9.59 1.62 -13.86
N ARG A 172 -8.86 0.94 -12.97
CA ARG A 172 -9.39 -0.24 -12.25
C ARG A 172 -10.32 0.12 -11.09
N HIS A 173 -10.27 1.36 -10.61
CA HIS A 173 -10.95 1.76 -9.36
C HIS A 173 -12.01 2.85 -9.60
N VAL A 174 -11.75 3.81 -10.50
CA VAL A 174 -12.80 4.76 -10.93
C VAL A 174 -13.86 3.97 -11.68
N ARG A 175 -15.13 4.38 -11.64
CA ARG A 175 -16.28 3.83 -12.41
C ARG A 175 -16.09 3.77 -13.95
N LEU A 176 -14.86 3.96 -14.45
CA LEU A 176 -14.34 3.50 -15.73
C LEU A 176 -13.93 2.01 -15.74
N ALA A 177 -14.11 1.28 -14.62
CA ALA A 177 -13.99 -0.18 -14.55
C ALA A 177 -14.90 -0.95 -15.53
N ASP A 178 -15.77 -0.25 -16.27
CA ASP A 178 -16.52 -0.81 -17.39
C ASP A 178 -15.73 -0.90 -18.70
N ASP A 179 -14.58 -0.25 -18.84
CA ASP A 179 -13.72 -0.39 -20.02
C ASP A 179 -12.60 -1.42 -19.78
N PRO A 180 -12.74 -2.66 -20.28
CA PRO A 180 -11.74 -3.68 -20.05
C PRO A 180 -10.40 -3.41 -20.74
N TYR A 181 -10.35 -2.56 -21.78
CA TYR A 181 -9.09 -2.23 -22.47
C TYR A 181 -8.20 -1.35 -21.59
N LEU A 182 -8.79 -0.38 -20.90
CA LEU A 182 -8.07 0.47 -19.96
C LEU A 182 -7.49 -0.33 -18.78
N VAL A 183 -8.22 -1.34 -18.30
CA VAL A 183 -7.73 -2.23 -17.22
C VAL A 183 -6.44 -2.97 -17.63
N LEU A 184 -6.33 -3.38 -18.91
CA LEU A 184 -5.12 -3.99 -19.45
C LEU A 184 -4.05 -2.95 -19.87
N GLY A 185 -4.37 -1.65 -19.83
CA GLY A 185 -3.51 -0.58 -20.33
C GLY A 185 -3.36 -0.60 -21.85
N LEU A 186 -4.44 -0.90 -22.57
CA LEU A 186 -4.50 -0.97 -24.02
C LEU A 186 -5.50 0.03 -24.59
N GLU A 187 -5.25 0.46 -25.82
CA GLU A 187 -6.24 1.16 -26.65
C GLU A 187 -7.29 0.17 -27.19
N ARG A 188 -8.50 0.65 -27.47
CA ARG A 188 -9.62 -0.20 -27.97
C ARG A 188 -9.35 -0.82 -29.35
N ASP A 189 -8.49 -0.20 -30.14
CA ASP A 189 -8.08 -0.65 -31.47
C ASP A 189 -6.86 -1.59 -31.45
N ALA A 190 -6.31 -1.88 -30.27
CA ALA A 190 -5.21 -2.85 -30.12
C ALA A 190 -5.59 -4.20 -30.74
N ASP A 191 -4.66 -4.82 -31.47
CA ASP A 191 -4.93 -6.11 -32.11
C ASP A 191 -5.04 -7.26 -31.08
N ASP A 192 -5.60 -8.39 -31.50
CA ASP A 192 -5.84 -9.54 -30.62
C ASP A 192 -4.55 -10.16 -30.08
N ALA A 193 -3.45 -10.04 -30.83
CA ALA A 193 -2.16 -10.55 -30.41
C ALA A 193 -1.59 -9.70 -29.26
N ALA A 194 -1.75 -8.37 -29.33
CA ALA A 194 -1.38 -7.42 -28.31
C ALA A 194 -2.21 -7.63 -27.03
N VAL A 195 -3.53 -7.84 -27.15
CA VAL A 195 -4.39 -8.17 -26.01
C VAL A 195 -3.89 -9.43 -25.30
N LYS A 196 -3.68 -10.53 -26.03
CA LYS A 196 -3.20 -11.80 -25.46
C LYS A 196 -1.79 -11.68 -24.87
N ALA A 197 -0.91 -10.92 -25.51
CA ALA A 197 0.45 -10.69 -25.02
C ALA A 197 0.46 -9.89 -23.72
N GLN A 198 -0.31 -8.81 -23.67
CA GLN A 198 -0.40 -7.95 -22.50
C GLN A 198 -1.06 -8.67 -21.31
N HIS A 199 -2.13 -9.45 -21.55
CA HIS A 199 -2.73 -10.28 -20.52
C HIS A 199 -1.72 -11.25 -19.90
N ARG A 200 -0.99 -12.02 -20.72
CA ARG A 200 0.05 -12.94 -20.20
C ARG A 200 1.14 -12.22 -19.41
N ARG A 201 1.56 -11.04 -19.87
CA ARG A 201 2.54 -10.21 -19.18
C ARG A 201 2.02 -9.79 -17.80
N LEU A 202 0.82 -9.22 -17.74
CA LEU A 202 0.19 -8.77 -16.51
C LEU A 202 -0.07 -9.94 -15.54
N VAL A 203 -0.48 -11.10 -16.04
CA VAL A 203 -0.63 -12.31 -15.20
C VAL A 203 0.70 -12.72 -14.59
N ALA A 204 1.78 -12.76 -15.37
CA ALA A 204 3.11 -13.13 -14.87
C ALA A 204 3.67 -12.11 -13.86
N GLU A 205 3.42 -10.82 -14.08
CA GLU A 205 3.87 -9.75 -13.19
C GLU A 205 3.13 -9.73 -11.85
N ASN A 206 1.83 -10.06 -11.85
CA ASN A 206 0.93 -9.94 -10.69
C ASN A 206 0.56 -11.29 -10.05
N HIS A 207 1.21 -12.39 -10.45
CA HIS A 207 0.90 -13.71 -9.89
C HIS A 207 1.24 -13.77 -8.39
N PRO A 208 0.34 -14.29 -7.52
CA PRO A 208 0.59 -14.37 -6.08
C PRO A 208 1.88 -15.16 -5.75
N ASP A 209 2.19 -16.24 -6.48
CA ASP A 209 3.44 -16.98 -6.30
C ASP A 209 4.69 -16.11 -6.46
N ARG A 210 4.66 -15.10 -7.34
CA ARG A 210 5.79 -14.19 -7.54
C ARG A 210 5.94 -13.26 -6.33
N ALA A 211 4.84 -12.83 -5.73
CA ALA A 211 4.85 -12.06 -4.49
C ALA A 211 5.37 -12.90 -3.31
N ILE A 212 4.91 -14.15 -3.19
CA ILE A 212 5.37 -15.11 -2.19
C ILE A 212 6.86 -15.40 -2.34
N ALA A 213 7.32 -15.66 -3.57
CA ALA A 213 8.73 -15.96 -3.87
C ALA A 213 9.68 -14.80 -3.54
N ARG A 214 9.17 -13.56 -3.58
CA ARG A 214 9.91 -12.34 -3.19
C ARG A 214 9.87 -12.08 -1.67
N GLY A 215 9.17 -12.92 -0.89
CA GLY A 215 8.98 -12.71 0.53
C GLY A 215 8.18 -11.45 0.84
N LEU A 216 7.20 -11.12 -0.01
CA LEU A 216 6.35 -9.96 0.20
C LEU A 216 5.36 -10.19 1.36
N PRO A 217 4.97 -9.11 2.06
CA PRO A 217 3.98 -9.19 3.12
C PRO A 217 2.65 -9.79 2.64
N PRO A 218 1.87 -10.45 3.52
CA PRO A 218 0.53 -10.95 3.22
C PRO A 218 -0.37 -9.88 2.59
N GLU A 219 -0.26 -8.64 3.05
CA GLU A 219 -1.02 -7.49 2.54
C GLU A 219 -0.71 -7.22 1.05
N ALA A 220 0.56 -7.32 0.64
CA ALA A 220 0.95 -7.16 -0.76
C ALA A 220 0.48 -8.35 -1.62
N ILE A 221 0.53 -9.58 -1.08
CA ILE A 221 0.01 -10.77 -1.77
C ILE A 221 -1.50 -10.63 -2.01
N ALA A 222 -2.25 -10.12 -1.03
CA ALA A 222 -3.69 -9.89 -1.14
C ALA A 222 -4.00 -8.85 -2.24
N ILE A 223 -3.25 -7.76 -2.30
CA ILE A 223 -3.38 -6.73 -3.35
C ILE A 223 -3.10 -7.34 -4.73
N ALA A 224 -1.97 -8.04 -4.89
CA ALA A 224 -1.61 -8.70 -6.15
C ALA A 224 -2.67 -9.71 -6.61
N THR A 225 -3.25 -10.47 -5.67
CA THR A 225 -4.34 -11.42 -5.94
C THR A 225 -5.59 -10.73 -6.47
N LYS A 226 -6.01 -9.62 -5.84
CA LYS A 226 -7.16 -8.84 -6.30
C LYS A 226 -6.90 -8.23 -7.68
N ARG A 227 -5.70 -7.69 -7.87
CA ARG A 227 -5.27 -7.13 -9.15
C ARG A 227 -5.31 -8.18 -10.27
N LEU A 228 -4.82 -9.39 -10.01
CA LEU A 228 -4.88 -10.51 -10.96
C LEU A 228 -6.33 -10.87 -11.31
N ALA A 229 -7.24 -10.90 -10.33
CA ALA A 229 -8.65 -11.16 -10.58
C ALA A 229 -9.29 -10.10 -11.50
N ALA A 230 -8.97 -8.82 -11.29
CA ALA A 230 -9.42 -7.73 -12.16
C ALA A 230 -8.87 -7.84 -13.59
N ILE A 231 -7.58 -8.20 -13.74
CA ILE A 231 -6.94 -8.43 -15.04
C ILE A 231 -7.63 -9.56 -15.80
N ASN A 232 -7.93 -10.68 -15.14
CA ASN A 232 -8.61 -11.82 -15.76
C ASN A 232 -10.03 -11.45 -16.19
N ALA A 233 -10.79 -10.79 -15.32
CA ALA A 233 -12.15 -10.33 -15.64
C ALA A 233 -12.18 -9.39 -16.86
N ALA A 234 -11.20 -8.47 -16.98
CA ALA A 234 -11.09 -7.59 -18.13
C ALA A 234 -10.76 -8.36 -19.43
N HIS A 235 -9.79 -9.28 -19.37
CA HIS A 235 -9.45 -10.11 -20.53
C HIS A 235 -10.64 -10.96 -20.98
N ASP A 236 -11.38 -11.56 -20.05
CA ASP A 236 -12.56 -12.39 -20.37
C ASP A 236 -13.66 -11.56 -21.05
N ARG A 237 -13.86 -10.30 -20.63
CA ARG A 237 -14.78 -9.36 -21.30
C ARG A 237 -14.34 -9.04 -22.72
N ILE A 238 -13.05 -8.70 -22.94
CA ILE A 238 -12.53 -8.43 -24.29
C ILE A 238 -12.65 -9.67 -25.18
N ALA A 239 -12.34 -10.85 -24.63
CA ALA A 239 -12.45 -12.11 -25.35
C ALA A 239 -13.90 -12.38 -25.78
N ALA A 240 -14.87 -12.13 -24.90
CA ALA A 240 -16.29 -12.23 -25.23
C ALA A 240 -16.74 -11.21 -26.29
N GLU A 241 -16.30 -9.95 -26.18
CA GLU A 241 -16.60 -8.89 -27.16
C GLU A 241 -16.07 -9.20 -28.56
N ARG A 242 -14.88 -9.78 -28.64
CA ARG A 242 -14.16 -10.05 -29.89
C ARG A 242 -14.31 -11.47 -30.42
N GLY A 243 -14.99 -12.35 -29.69
CA GLY A 243 -15.12 -13.77 -30.05
C GLY A 243 -13.81 -14.55 -29.99
N LEU A 244 -12.87 -14.12 -29.13
CA LEU A 244 -11.59 -14.80 -28.93
C LEU A 244 -11.82 -16.05 -28.08
N ARG A 245 -11.40 -17.20 -28.61
CA ARG A 245 -11.24 -18.44 -27.84
C ARG A 245 -9.80 -18.60 -27.37
#